data_AF-A0A453AY80-F1
#
_entry.id   AF-A0A453AY80-F1
#
_cell.length_a   1.000
_cell.length_b   1.000
_cell.length_c   1.000
_cell.angle_alpha   90.00
_cell.angle_beta   90.00
_cell.angle_gamma   90.00
#
_symmetry.space_group_name_H-M   'P 1'
#
loop_
_entity.id
_entity.type
_entity.pdbx_description
1 polymer ?
#
loop_
_entity_poly.entity_id
_entity_poly.type
_entity_poly.pdbx_seq_one_letter_code
_entity_poly.pdbx_strand_id
1 'polypeptide(L)'
;MVMLCYKNGSLTREDVRNQCAEKSWDIFNNYLEKTPPLNGGRLGFYYKDHEILPPLPVGFHRYIVENFSDASSDNLKECEVQEFDPESEVCLTVLSVSNFMILVANK
;
A
#
# COMPACT_ATOMS: atom_id res chain seq x y z
N MET A 1 7.34 26.93 5.25
CA MET A 1 8.03 25.66 4.97
C MET A 1 7.29 24.58 5.75
N VAL A 2 6.74 23.56 5.09
CA VAL A 2 6.04 22.45 5.76
C VAL A 2 6.85 21.18 5.51
N MET A 3 7.16 20.43 6.58
CA MET A 3 7.80 19.13 6.51
C MET A 3 6.71 18.06 6.69
N LEU A 4 6.62 17.12 5.75
CA LEU A 4 5.76 15.95 5.88
C LEU A 4 6.58 14.81 6.47
N CYS A 5 6.10 14.26 7.58
CA CYS A 5 6.76 13.17 8.30
C CYS A 5 5.84 11.96 8.31
N TYR A 6 6.37 10.82 7.89
CA TYR A 6 5.69 9.53 7.93
C TYR A 6 6.48 8.58 8.83
N LYS A 7 5.80 7.92 9.75
CA LYS A 7 6.39 7.00 10.72
C LYS A 7 6.56 5.59 10.16
N ASN A 8 5.58 5.10 9.41
CA ASN A 8 5.52 3.71 8.95
C ASN A 8 6.22 3.49 7.59
N GLY A 9 7.51 3.80 7.52
CA GLY A 9 8.31 3.68 6.30
C GLY A 9 9.11 2.38 6.21
N SER A 10 10.42 2.47 6.47
CA SER A 10 11.37 1.36 6.30
C SER A 10 11.09 0.15 7.18
N LEU A 11 10.71 0.37 8.44
CA LEU A 11 10.41 -0.71 9.39
C LEU A 11 9.19 -1.54 8.95
N THR A 12 8.17 -0.88 8.39
CA THR A 12 7.00 -1.56 7.84
C THR A 12 7.38 -2.42 6.63
N ARG A 13 8.21 -1.89 5.72
CA ARG A 13 8.75 -2.67 4.59
C ARG A 13 9.58 -3.86 5.03
N GLU A 14 10.39 -3.69 6.07
CA GLU A 14 11.20 -4.77 6.62
C GLU A 14 10.33 -5.88 7.22
N ASP A 15 9.26 -5.51 7.92
CA ASP A 15 8.31 -6.46 8.49
C ASP A 15 7.61 -7.28 7.41
N VAL A 16 7.12 -6.62 6.35
CA VAL A 16 6.49 -7.29 5.21
C VAL A 16 7.48 -8.18 4.47
N ARG A 17 8.73 -7.74 4.26
CA ARG A 17 9.80 -8.61 3.72
C ARG A 17 9.97 -9.87 4.58
N ASN A 18 9.96 -9.73 5.91
CA ASN A 18 10.16 -10.84 6.81
C ASN A 18 9.01 -11.85 6.77
N GLN A 19 7.78 -11.40 6.54
CA GLN A 19 6.58 -12.22 6.50
C GLN A 19 6.32 -12.82 5.11
N CYS A 20 6.55 -12.05 4.05
CA CYS A 20 6.11 -12.37 2.69
C CYS A 20 7.24 -12.81 1.75
N ALA A 21 8.50 -12.46 2.03
CA ALA A 21 9.61 -12.66 1.10
C ALA A 21 10.81 -13.39 1.74
N GLU A 22 10.55 -14.29 2.70
CA GLU A 22 11.57 -15.10 3.40
C GLU A 22 12.75 -14.28 3.98
N LYS A 23 12.49 -13.03 4.37
CA LYS A 23 13.52 -12.07 4.85
C LYS A 23 14.57 -11.70 3.78
N SER A 24 14.35 -12.03 2.51
CA SER A 24 15.24 -11.72 1.39
C SER A 24 14.73 -10.50 0.62
N TRP A 25 15.62 -9.53 0.41
CA TRP A 25 15.33 -8.38 -0.45
C TRP A 25 15.28 -8.77 -1.94
N ASP A 26 15.96 -9.83 -2.35
CA ASP A 26 15.94 -10.28 -3.74
C ASP A 26 14.57 -10.85 -4.12
N ILE A 27 13.97 -11.64 -3.23
CA ILE A 27 12.61 -12.17 -3.41
C ILE A 27 11.59 -11.02 -3.37
N PHE A 28 11.76 -10.09 -2.42
CA PHE A 28 10.91 -8.89 -2.32
C PHE A 28 10.92 -8.08 -3.62
N ASN A 29 12.10 -7.81 -4.18
CA ASN A 29 12.24 -7.06 -5.44
C ASN A 29 11.65 -7.84 -6.62
N ASN A 30 11.81 -9.17 -6.65
CA ASN A 30 11.22 -10.01 -7.68
C ASN A 30 9.68 -9.91 -7.71
N TYR A 31 9.03 -9.86 -6.54
CA TYR A 31 7.58 -9.65 -6.46
C TYR A 31 7.17 -8.27 -6.97
N LEU A 32 7.93 -7.22 -6.63
CA LEU A 32 7.65 -5.87 -7.15
C LEU A 32 7.73 -5.80 -8.68
N GLU A 33 8.72 -6.45 -9.28
CA GLU A 33 8.91 -6.46 -10.74
C GLU A 33 7.80 -7.22 -11.48
N LYS A 34 7.22 -8.25 -10.85
CA LYS A 34 6.11 -9.03 -11.41
C LYS A 34 4.75 -8.34 -11.28
N THR A 35 4.62 -7.39 -10.35
CA THR A 35 3.33 -6.81 -10.02
C THR A 35 2.86 -5.86 -11.13
N PRO A 36 1.63 -6.01 -11.67
CA PRO A 36 1.11 -5.09 -12.67
C PRO A 36 0.91 -3.69 -12.06
N PRO A 37 0.83 -2.63 -12.91
CA PRO A 37 0.52 -1.29 -12.45
C PRO A 37 -0.71 -1.25 -11.53
N LEU A 38 -0.63 -0.43 -10.47
CA LEU A 38 -1.68 -0.28 -9.45
C LEU A 38 -2.08 -1.59 -8.74
N ASN A 39 -1.22 -2.62 -8.76
CA ASN A 39 -1.48 -3.90 -8.11
C ASN A 39 -2.85 -4.51 -8.48
N GLY A 40 -3.30 -4.31 -9.72
CA GLY A 40 -4.59 -4.80 -10.19
C GLY A 40 -5.80 -4.24 -9.45
N GLY A 41 -5.71 -3.02 -8.91
CA GLY A 41 -6.79 -2.39 -8.13
C GLY A 41 -6.78 -2.74 -6.65
N ARG A 42 -5.75 -3.46 -6.17
CA ARG A 42 -5.55 -3.73 -4.74
C ARG A 42 -4.87 -2.56 -4.08
N LEU A 43 -5.39 -2.12 -2.95
CA LEU A 43 -4.87 -1.04 -2.12
C LEU A 43 -4.65 -1.55 -0.68
N GLY A 44 -3.65 -0.99 -0.02
CA GLY A 44 -3.27 -1.42 1.32
C GLY A 44 -2.59 -0.30 2.10
N PHE A 45 -2.98 -0.15 3.36
CA PHE A 45 -2.43 0.79 4.31
C PHE A 45 -1.93 0.02 5.54
N TYR A 46 -0.66 0.23 5.87
CA TYR A 46 0.05 -0.56 6.88
C TYR A 46 0.60 0.35 7.98
N TYR A 47 -0.20 0.57 9.01
CA TYR A 47 0.18 1.37 10.17
C TYR A 47 0.54 0.45 11.33
N LYS A 48 1.82 0.08 11.41
CA LYS A 48 2.35 -0.74 12.50
C LYS A 48 2.40 0.05 13.82
N ASP A 49 2.72 1.33 13.70
CA ASP A 49 2.61 2.32 14.76
C ASP A 49 1.64 3.43 14.36
N HIS A 50 1.21 4.23 15.34
CA HIS A 50 0.48 5.46 15.10
C HIS A 50 1.18 6.35 14.06
N GLU A 51 0.49 6.63 12.97
CA GLU A 51 1.01 7.44 11.89
C GLU A 51 1.04 8.92 12.29
N ILE A 52 2.07 9.65 11.85
CA ILE A 52 2.18 11.09 12.12
C ILE A 52 1.24 11.85 11.17
N LEU A 53 1.19 11.43 9.91
CA LEU A 53 0.43 12.12 8.88
C LEU A 53 -0.13 11.14 7.84
N PRO A 54 -1.47 11.00 7.72
CA PRO A 54 -2.48 11.51 8.65
C PRO A 54 -2.39 10.84 10.04
N PRO A 55 -2.87 11.49 11.12
CA PRO A 55 -2.88 10.91 12.46
C PRO A 55 -3.88 9.76 12.53
N LEU A 56 -3.43 8.56 12.17
CA LEU A 56 -4.23 7.34 12.13
C LEU A 56 -3.82 6.37 13.24
N PRO A 57 -4.78 5.61 13.78
CA PRO A 57 -4.49 4.54 14.71
C PRO A 57 -3.70 3.41 14.03
N VAL A 58 -3.08 2.57 14.86
CA VAL A 58 -2.46 1.31 14.43
C VAL A 58 -3.52 0.44 13.76
N GLY A 59 -3.20 -0.09 12.58
CA GLY A 59 -4.12 -0.89 11.79
C GLY A 59 -3.58 -1.28 10.42
N PHE A 60 -4.08 -2.40 9.91
CA PHE A 60 -3.87 -2.85 8.54
C PHE A 60 -5.20 -2.78 7.82
N HIS A 61 -5.25 -1.99 6.75
CA HIS A 61 -6.46 -1.81 5.94
C HIS A 61 -6.17 -2.22 4.52
N ARG A 62 -7.01 -3.08 3.96
CA ARG A 62 -6.82 -3.69 2.65
C ARG A 62 -8.10 -3.58 1.85
N TYR A 63 -8.00 -3.08 0.63
CA TYR A 63 -9.15 -2.80 -0.22
C TYR A 63 -8.92 -3.34 -1.62
N ILE A 64 -9.99 -3.81 -2.25
CA ILE A 64 -10.03 -4.10 -3.68
C ILE A 64 -10.96 -3.08 -4.32
N VAL A 65 -10.44 -2.39 -5.33
CA VAL A 65 -11.19 -1.42 -6.13
C VAL A 65 -11.65 -2.10 -7.40
N GLU A 66 -12.97 -2.24 -7.55
CA GLU A 66 -13.62 -2.76 -8.76
C GLU A 66 -13.95 -1.62 -9.74
N ASN A 67 -14.00 -1.93 -11.04
CA ASN A 67 -14.35 -1.00 -12.14
C ASN A 67 -13.39 0.19 -12.33
N PHE A 68 -12.08 -0.04 -12.15
CA PHE A 68 -11.06 1.00 -12.32
C PHE A 68 -10.93 1.55 -13.76
N SER A 69 -11.37 0.79 -14.77
CA SER A 69 -11.24 1.16 -16.19
C SER A 69 -12.25 2.21 -16.66
N ASP A 70 -13.33 2.44 -15.91
CA ASP A 70 -14.37 3.37 -16.29
C ASP A 70 -14.03 4.74 -15.68
N ALA A 71 -13.66 5.71 -16.52
CA ALA A 71 -13.33 7.09 -16.13
C ALA A 71 -14.49 7.89 -15.47
N SER A 72 -15.60 7.21 -15.16
CA SER A 72 -16.73 7.73 -14.42
C SER A 72 -16.55 7.37 -12.94
N SER A 73 -16.24 8.38 -12.12
CA SER A 73 -16.07 8.26 -10.66
C SER A 73 -17.28 7.70 -9.92
N ASP A 74 -18.43 7.59 -10.58
CA ASP A 74 -19.72 7.29 -9.95
C ASP A 74 -19.96 5.79 -9.68
N ASN A 75 -19.10 4.88 -10.16
CA ASN A 75 -19.25 3.43 -9.97
C ASN A 75 -18.02 2.73 -9.37
N LEU A 76 -17.12 3.48 -8.74
CA LEU A 76 -16.00 2.87 -8.01
C LEU A 76 -16.56 2.13 -6.77
N LYS A 77 -16.39 0.81 -6.73
CA LYS A 77 -16.74 0.01 -5.55
C LYS A 77 -15.45 -0.41 -4.86
N GLU A 78 -15.37 -0.12 -3.57
CA GLU A 78 -14.30 -0.59 -2.70
C GLU A 78 -14.82 -1.71 -1.80
N CYS A 79 -14.08 -2.81 -1.77
CA CYS A 79 -14.35 -3.97 -0.92
C CYS A 79 -13.19 -4.16 0.05
N GLU A 80 -13.45 -4.05 1.35
CA GLU A 80 -12.45 -4.35 2.37
C GLU A 80 -12.20 -5.86 2.44
N VAL A 81 -10.93 -6.25 2.49
CA VAL A 81 -10.50 -7.65 2.60
C VAL A 81 -9.57 -7.83 3.79
N GLN A 82 -9.47 -9.05 4.31
CA GLN A 82 -8.63 -9.30 5.48
C GLN A 82 -7.17 -9.54 5.14
N GLU A 83 -6.88 -10.17 4.00
CA GLU A 83 -5.55 -10.65 3.64
C GLU A 83 -5.37 -10.67 2.12
N PHE A 84 -4.15 -10.40 1.66
CA PHE A 84 -3.74 -10.62 0.28
C PHE A 84 -2.64 -11.69 0.18
N ASP A 85 -2.38 -12.15 -1.05
CA ASP A 85 -1.21 -12.97 -1.33
C ASP A 85 0.10 -12.22 -1.02
N PRO A 86 1.19 -12.94 -0.68
CA PRO A 86 2.47 -12.34 -0.32
C PRO A 86 3.03 -11.35 -1.36
N GLU A 87 2.84 -11.62 -2.66
CA GLU A 87 3.32 -10.76 -3.74
C GLU A 87 2.60 -9.40 -3.72
N SER A 88 1.29 -9.44 -3.49
CA SER A 88 0.47 -8.24 -3.35
C SER A 88 0.82 -7.44 -2.11
N GLU A 89 0.97 -8.07 -0.94
CA GLU A 89 1.36 -7.40 0.31
C GLU A 89 2.69 -6.63 0.13
N VAL A 90 3.66 -7.25 -0.54
CA VAL A 90 4.95 -6.64 -0.89
C VAL A 90 4.76 -5.39 -1.75
N CYS A 91 3.91 -5.45 -2.78
CA CYS A 91 3.63 -4.28 -3.63
C CYS A 91 2.94 -3.15 -2.87
N LEU A 92 1.92 -3.46 -2.05
CA LEU A 92 1.14 -2.46 -1.34
C LEU A 92 1.98 -1.64 -0.36
N THR A 93 2.98 -2.26 0.26
CA THR A 93 3.88 -1.59 1.21
C THR A 93 4.76 -0.52 0.54
N VAL A 94 5.03 -0.65 -0.76
CA VAL A 94 5.76 0.35 -1.54
C VAL A 94 4.84 1.48 -2.02
N LEU A 95 3.60 1.14 -2.38
CA LEU A 95 2.59 2.10 -2.85
C LEU A 95 2.11 3.03 -1.73
N SER A 96 2.00 2.54 -0.50
CA SER A 96 1.50 3.29 0.66
C SER A 96 2.32 4.55 0.98
N VAL A 97 3.64 4.54 0.70
CA VAL A 97 4.53 5.66 1.06
C VAL A 97 4.74 6.65 -0.09
N SER A 98 4.57 6.20 -1.35
CA SER A 98 4.94 6.99 -2.53
C SER A 98 3.72 7.54 -3.29
N ASN A 99 2.63 6.76 -3.38
CA ASN A 99 1.51 7.11 -4.27
C ASN A 99 0.36 7.85 -3.59
N PHE A 100 0.24 7.78 -2.26
CA PHE A 100 -0.72 8.62 -1.53
C PHE A 100 -0.46 10.11 -1.78
N MET A 101 0.81 10.49 -2.01
CA MET A 101 1.20 11.86 -2.33
C MET A 101 0.73 12.30 -3.72
N ILE A 102 0.63 11.40 -4.72
CA ILE A 102 0.16 11.76 -6.07
C ILE A 102 -1.37 11.93 -6.10
N LEU A 103 -2.10 11.12 -5.34
CA LEU A 103 -3.56 11.18 -5.28
C LEU A 103 -4.08 12.36 -4.44
N VAL A 104 -3.37 12.73 -3.36
CA VAL A 104 -3.77 13.83 -2.46
C VAL A 104 -3.27 15.19 -2.93
N ALA A 105 -2.12 15.27 -3.63
CA ALA A 105 -1.60 16.55 -4.13
C ALA A 105 -2.26 17.04 -5.43
N ASN A 106 -3.11 16.25 -6.08
CA ASN A 106 -3.88 16.63 -7.28
C ASN A 106 -5.37 16.93 -6.99
N LYS A 107 -5.68 17.41 -5.78
CA LYS A 107 -6.97 18.04 -5.47
C LYS A 107 -6.74 19.47 -4.97
#